data_AF-A0A6A4QP87-F1
#
_entry.id   AF-A0A6A4QP87-F1
#
_cell.length_a   1.000
_cell.length_b   1.000
_cell.length_c   1.000
_cell.angle_alpha   90.00
_cell.angle_beta   90.00
_cell.angle_gamma   90.00
#
_symmetry.space_group_name_H-M   'P 1'
#
loop_
_entity.id
_entity.type
_entity.pdbx_description
1 polymer ?
#
loop_
_entity_poly.entity_id
_entity_poly.type
_entity_poly.pdbx_seq_one_letter_code
_entity_poly.pdbx_strand_id
1 'polypeptide(L)'
;MAVASRFMCTTLTHHGFSSTTHRTHLGHAQLTVSSRKHQIIHCSVSASDATKTPSVMETIIPWGCDIDSVENASALQKWLSESGLPPQKMGIQKVDVGERGLVALKNIRKGEKLLFVPPSLVITADSEWSVPEAGEVLKRNSVPDWPLIATYLISEASRMKSSRWSNYISALPRQPYSLLYWSQAELDRYLEASQIRERAIERINNVIGTYNDLRLRIFSKYPDLFPEEVFNIDSFIWSFGILFSRLVRLPSMDGKVALVPWADMLNHSCDVWSLPKKIHNKFFPRKFNLFSLV
;
A
#
# COMPACT_ATOMS: atom_id res chain seq x y z
N MET A 1 25.64 -31.54 9.86
CA MET A 1 25.40 -32.11 8.51
C MET A 1 24.66 -31.07 7.69
N ALA A 2 25.40 -30.33 6.86
CA ALA A 2 24.88 -29.29 5.98
C ALA A 2 24.62 -29.90 4.59
N VAL A 3 23.44 -29.65 4.03
CA VAL A 3 23.14 -29.98 2.63
C VAL A 3 22.84 -28.68 1.91
N ALA A 4 23.82 -28.24 1.12
CA ALA A 4 23.71 -27.15 0.16
C ALA A 4 23.18 -27.74 -1.16
N SER A 5 22.13 -27.14 -1.73
CA SER A 5 21.65 -27.50 -3.06
C SER A 5 22.16 -26.49 -4.09
N ARG A 6 22.74 -27.02 -5.16
CA ARG A 6 23.54 -26.34 -6.18
C ARG A 6 22.65 -25.71 -7.25
N PHE A 7 22.99 -24.49 -7.67
CA PHE A 7 22.54 -23.90 -8.92
C PHE A 7 23.41 -24.41 -10.08
N MET A 8 22.78 -24.91 -11.15
CA MET A 8 23.43 -25.19 -12.43
C MET A 8 23.27 -23.96 -13.33
N CYS A 9 24.39 -23.41 -13.81
CA CYS A 9 24.45 -22.35 -14.81
C CYS A 9 25.02 -22.99 -16.09
N THR A 10 24.24 -22.99 -17.16
CA THR A 10 24.65 -23.51 -18.48
C THR A 10 25.10 -22.34 -19.35
N THR A 11 26.38 -22.35 -19.68
CA THR A 11 27.02 -21.45 -20.66
C THR A 11 26.87 -22.02 -22.07
N LEU A 12 26.44 -21.19 -23.02
CA LEU A 12 26.59 -21.45 -24.45
C LEU A 12 27.62 -20.48 -25.01
N THR A 13 28.66 -21.04 -25.61
CA THR A 13 29.67 -20.36 -26.42
C THR A 13 29.42 -20.71 -27.87
N HIS A 14 29.61 -19.76 -28.80
CA HIS A 14 30.16 -20.08 -30.12
C HIS A 14 30.71 -18.82 -30.84
N HIS A 15 31.96 -18.98 -31.29
CA HIS A 15 32.75 -18.32 -32.35
C HIS A 15 32.05 -17.24 -33.23
N GLY A 16 32.67 -16.14 -33.63
CA GLY A 16 34.10 -15.88 -33.90
C GLY A 16 34.34 -15.85 -35.41
N PHE A 17 34.20 -14.69 -36.06
CA PHE A 17 34.72 -14.43 -37.41
C PHE A 17 35.27 -13.00 -37.49
N SER A 18 36.49 -12.90 -38.00
CA SER A 18 37.27 -11.69 -38.21
C SER A 18 37.33 -11.38 -39.71
N SER A 19 37.18 -10.11 -40.09
CA SER A 19 37.77 -9.59 -41.33
C SER A 19 37.96 -8.07 -41.28
N THR A 20 39.24 -7.70 -41.23
CA THR A 20 39.91 -6.69 -42.07
C THR A 20 39.50 -5.22 -41.97
N THR A 21 40.47 -4.44 -41.50
CA THR A 21 40.56 -2.99 -41.46
C THR A 21 40.81 -2.40 -42.85
N HIS A 22 40.10 -1.31 -43.19
CA HIS A 22 40.59 -0.29 -44.10
C HIS A 22 40.34 1.10 -43.52
N ARG A 23 41.40 1.89 -43.48
CA ARG A 23 41.49 3.25 -42.94
C ARG A 23 41.61 4.20 -44.13
N THR A 24 40.70 5.15 -44.28
CA THR A 24 40.87 6.30 -45.17
C THR A 24 40.44 7.58 -44.46
N HIS A 25 41.20 8.63 -44.77
CA HIS A 25 41.34 9.89 -44.05
C HIS A 25 40.29 10.95 -44.43
N LEU A 26 40.06 11.86 -43.49
CA LEU A 26 39.79 13.31 -43.58
C LEU A 26 38.60 13.85 -44.40
N GLY A 27 37.78 14.64 -43.69
CA GLY A 27 36.94 15.70 -44.24
C GLY A 27 36.40 16.58 -43.11
N HIS A 28 37.12 17.65 -42.80
CA HIS A 28 36.68 18.71 -41.89
C HIS A 28 35.50 19.47 -42.52
N ALA A 29 34.42 19.67 -41.77
CA ALA A 29 33.46 20.75 -42.00
C ALA A 29 32.95 21.27 -40.65
N GLN A 30 33.40 22.46 -40.26
CA GLN A 30 32.80 23.26 -39.19
C GLN A 30 31.59 24.00 -39.76
N LEU A 31 30.42 23.91 -39.12
CA LEU A 31 29.38 24.93 -39.25
C LEU A 31 28.59 25.10 -37.93
N THR A 32 28.90 26.23 -37.28
CA THR A 32 28.01 27.20 -36.63
C THR A 32 26.86 26.74 -35.72
N VAL A 33 27.01 27.12 -34.44
CA VAL A 33 25.95 27.26 -33.43
C VAL A 33 24.93 28.30 -33.90
N SER A 34 23.65 27.91 -33.97
CA SER A 34 22.52 28.82 -34.10
C SER A 34 21.51 28.54 -33.00
N SER A 35 21.33 29.54 -32.14
CA SER A 35 20.32 29.64 -31.09
C SER A 35 18.91 29.57 -31.71
N ARG A 36 18.17 28.51 -31.40
CA ARG A 36 16.72 28.44 -31.67
C ARG A 36 15.97 28.36 -30.34
N LYS A 37 15.23 29.44 -30.07
CA LYS A 37 14.24 29.57 -29.00
C LYS A 37 13.28 28.37 -29.08
N HIS A 38 13.25 27.54 -28.05
CA HIS A 38 12.24 26.49 -27.93
C HIS A 38 10.90 27.14 -27.52
N GLN A 39 9.98 27.23 -28.47
CA GLN A 39 8.57 27.49 -28.18
C GLN A 39 7.98 26.27 -27.49
N ILE A 40 7.41 26.48 -26.31
CA ILE A 40 6.63 25.49 -25.58
C ILE A 40 5.31 25.31 -26.32
N ILE A 41 5.15 24.18 -27.01
CA ILE A 41 3.88 23.77 -27.61
C ILE A 41 3.07 23.08 -26.51
N HIS A 42 2.05 23.77 -26.01
CA HIS A 42 1.01 23.16 -25.18
C HIS A 42 0.10 22.30 -26.07
N CYS A 43 0.25 20.97 -26.01
CA CYS A 43 -0.72 20.05 -26.58
C CYS A 43 -1.88 19.86 -25.60
N SER A 44 -2.98 20.58 -25.81
CA SER A 44 -4.28 20.27 -25.21
C SER A 44 -4.91 19.10 -25.98
N VAL A 45 -4.97 17.92 -25.37
CA VAL A 45 -5.70 16.79 -25.94
C VAL A 45 -7.16 16.90 -25.51
N SER A 46 -8.01 17.37 -26.41
CA SER A 46 -9.46 17.24 -26.32
C SER A 46 -9.84 15.85 -26.82
N ALA A 47 -10.29 14.97 -25.92
CA ALA A 47 -10.87 13.69 -26.31
C ALA A 47 -12.36 13.88 -26.59
N SER A 48 -12.74 13.84 -27.87
CA SER A 48 -14.14 13.68 -28.29
C SER A 48 -14.44 12.21 -28.58
N ASP A 49 -15.54 11.75 -27.99
CA ASP A 49 -16.34 10.54 -28.23
C ASP A 49 -15.65 9.28 -28.76
N ALA A 50 -15.51 8.30 -27.87
CA ALA A 50 -15.44 6.89 -28.21
C ALA A 50 -16.45 6.11 -27.36
N THR A 51 -17.54 5.70 -28.03
CA THR A 51 -18.35 4.48 -27.80
C THR A 51 -18.50 3.98 -26.35
N LYS A 52 -19.74 4.10 -25.85
CA LYS A 52 -20.27 3.41 -24.65
C LYS A 52 -20.00 1.91 -24.70
N THR A 53 -18.95 1.47 -24.05
CA THR A 53 -18.77 0.09 -23.56
C THR A 53 -19.79 -0.15 -22.44
N PRO A 54 -20.38 -1.35 -22.29
CA PRO A 54 -21.40 -1.58 -21.26
C PRO A 54 -20.77 -1.34 -19.88
N SER A 55 -21.41 -0.49 -19.08
CA SER A 55 -21.02 -0.22 -17.71
C SER A 55 -20.94 -1.53 -16.93
N VAL A 56 -19.72 -1.98 -16.63
CA VAL A 56 -19.50 -2.80 -15.44
C VAL A 56 -20.12 -1.98 -14.31
N MET A 57 -21.12 -2.54 -13.64
CA MET A 57 -21.64 -1.92 -12.42
C MET A 57 -20.45 -1.84 -11.47
N GLU A 58 -19.83 -0.67 -11.35
CA GLU A 58 -18.78 -0.44 -10.38
C GLU A 58 -19.42 -0.67 -9.02
N THR A 59 -19.08 -1.77 -8.36
CA THR A 59 -19.48 -2.00 -6.97
C THR A 59 -18.78 -0.92 -6.15
N ILE A 60 -19.50 0.14 -5.83
CA ILE A 60 -18.96 1.24 -5.04
C ILE A 60 -18.83 0.73 -3.60
N ILE A 61 -17.59 0.60 -3.14
CA ILE A 61 -17.27 0.37 -1.72
C ILE A 61 -17.96 1.48 -0.90
N PRO A 62 -18.90 1.14 0.02
CA PRO A 62 -19.75 2.15 0.66
C PRO A 62 -19.08 2.84 1.86
N TRP A 63 -17.86 2.45 2.21
CA TRP A 63 -17.10 2.97 3.34
C TRP A 63 -15.81 3.68 2.91
N GLY A 64 -15.21 4.41 3.83
CA GLY A 64 -14.08 5.29 3.56
C GLY A 64 -14.47 6.65 2.98
N CYS A 65 -13.46 7.48 2.72
CA CYS A 65 -13.59 8.84 2.24
C CYS A 65 -12.61 9.12 1.10
N ASP A 66 -12.71 10.32 0.56
CA ASP A 66 -11.70 10.85 -0.34
C ASP A 66 -10.42 11.11 0.46
N ILE A 67 -9.26 10.89 -0.16
CA ILE A 67 -7.94 10.94 0.49
C ILE A 67 -7.64 12.26 1.19
N ASP A 68 -8.32 13.35 0.82
CA ASP A 68 -8.10 14.70 1.27
C ASP A 68 -9.23 15.27 2.14
N SER A 69 -10.23 14.46 2.51
CA SER A 69 -11.38 14.92 3.32
C SER A 69 -10.98 15.40 4.72
N VAL A 70 -11.16 16.70 4.95
CA VAL A 70 -10.85 17.37 6.22
C VAL A 70 -11.88 17.03 7.30
N GLU A 71 -13.12 16.75 6.90
CA GLU A 71 -14.22 16.37 7.80
C GLU A 71 -13.91 15.02 8.45
N ASN A 72 -13.56 14.02 7.64
CA ASN A 72 -13.17 12.70 8.13
C ASN A 72 -11.86 12.75 8.94
N ALA A 73 -10.92 13.61 8.58
CA ALA A 73 -9.71 13.85 9.38
C ALA A 73 -10.07 14.38 10.78
N SER A 74 -10.92 15.40 10.85
CA SER A 74 -11.35 16.02 12.10
C SER A 74 -12.12 15.05 12.98
N ALA A 75 -13.03 14.26 12.38
CA ALA A 75 -13.78 13.22 13.07
C ALA A 75 -12.85 12.12 13.64
N LEU A 76 -11.86 11.68 12.86
CA LEU A 76 -10.85 10.71 13.31
C LEU A 76 -10.05 11.24 14.50
N GLN A 77 -9.56 12.49 14.44
CA GLN A 77 -8.81 13.10 15.54
C GLN A 77 -9.61 13.20 16.82
N LYS A 78 -10.87 13.63 16.71
CA LYS A 78 -11.79 13.73 17.84
C LYS A 78 -12.02 12.36 18.47
N TRP A 79 -12.39 11.37 17.66
CA TRP A 79 -12.64 10.02 18.13
C TRP A 79 -11.41 9.36 18.76
N LEU A 80 -10.22 9.54 18.18
CA LEU A 80 -8.98 9.03 18.76
C LEU A 80 -8.74 9.61 20.15
N SER A 81 -8.94 10.92 20.31
CA SER A 81 -8.78 11.62 21.59
C SER A 81 -9.79 11.10 22.63
N GLU A 82 -11.05 10.96 22.24
CA GLU A 82 -12.13 10.40 23.08
C GLU A 82 -11.89 8.92 23.42
N SER A 83 -11.20 8.19 22.55
CA SER A 83 -10.85 6.77 22.74
C SER A 83 -9.53 6.55 23.48
N GLY A 84 -8.96 7.60 24.08
CA GLY A 84 -7.80 7.52 24.96
C GLY A 84 -6.44 7.74 24.29
N LEU A 85 -6.39 8.27 23.06
CA LEU A 85 -5.13 8.75 22.48
C LEU A 85 -4.61 9.96 23.28
N PRO A 86 -3.39 9.91 23.86
CA PRO A 86 -2.85 11.04 24.60
C PRO A 86 -2.60 12.26 23.69
N PRO A 87 -2.49 13.48 24.26
CA PRO A 87 -2.21 14.68 23.49
C PRO A 87 -0.97 14.53 22.58
N GLN A 88 -1.16 14.82 21.30
CA GLN A 88 -0.11 14.71 20.29
C GLN A 88 0.48 16.09 19.97
N LYS A 89 1.73 16.12 19.49
CA LYS A 89 2.36 17.35 18.98
C LYS A 89 2.03 17.62 17.51
N MET A 90 1.35 16.70 16.85
CA MET A 90 0.96 16.79 15.45
C MET A 90 -0.56 16.78 15.32
N GLY A 91 -1.06 17.28 14.20
CA GLY A 91 -2.46 17.24 13.78
C GLY A 91 -2.57 16.66 12.37
N ILE A 92 -3.72 16.09 12.01
CA ILE A 92 -3.99 15.68 10.63
C ILE A 92 -4.40 16.93 9.86
N GLN A 93 -3.66 17.25 8.80
CA GLN A 93 -3.91 18.39 7.94
C GLN A 93 -3.88 17.94 6.49
N LYS A 94 -4.49 18.72 5.60
CA LYS A 94 -4.23 18.61 4.16
C LYS A 94 -2.81 19.13 3.89
N VAL A 95 -2.03 18.38 3.13
CA VAL A 95 -0.65 18.74 2.73
C VAL A 95 -0.59 19.06 1.24
N ASP A 96 0.49 19.70 0.80
CA ASP A 96 0.64 20.21 -0.59
C ASP A 96 0.52 19.13 -1.68
N VAL A 97 0.81 17.88 -1.33
CA VAL A 97 0.64 16.71 -2.22
C VAL A 97 -0.84 16.37 -2.45
N GLY A 98 -1.77 17.15 -1.89
CA GLY A 98 -3.21 17.00 -2.03
C GLY A 98 -3.82 16.04 -1.01
N GLU A 99 -3.02 15.18 -0.38
CA GLU A 99 -3.46 14.19 0.61
C GLU A 99 -3.53 14.75 2.03
N ARG A 100 -4.08 13.95 2.95
CA ARG A 100 -3.92 14.18 4.40
C ARG A 100 -2.55 13.72 4.88
N GLY A 101 -2.04 14.36 5.92
CA GLY A 101 -0.82 13.95 6.60
C GLY A 101 -0.71 14.52 8.01
N LEU A 102 0.16 13.96 8.84
CA LEU A 102 0.50 14.56 10.14
C LEU A 102 1.44 15.75 9.97
N VAL A 103 1.02 16.90 10.49
CA VAL A 103 1.78 18.15 10.52
C VAL A 103 2.07 18.56 11.95
N ALA A 104 3.31 18.99 12.22
CA ALA A 104 3.71 19.46 13.55
C ALA A 104 2.96 20.75 13.93
N LEU A 105 2.27 20.71 15.07
CA LEU A 105 1.59 21.87 15.69
C LEU A 105 2.44 22.53 16.77
N LYS A 106 3.50 21.82 17.21
CA LYS A 106 4.46 22.25 18.22
C LYS A 106 5.86 21.87 17.77
N ASN A 107 6.87 22.53 18.31
CA ASN A 107 8.27 22.19 18.04
C ASN A 107 8.59 20.75 18.48
N ILE A 108 9.21 20.01 17.56
CA ILE A 108 9.63 18.63 17.74
C ILE A 108 11.15 18.59 17.78
N ARG A 109 11.73 18.09 18.89
CA ARG A 109 13.19 17.97 19.04
C ARG A 109 13.68 16.63 18.51
N LYS A 110 14.90 16.62 17.96
CA LYS A 110 15.55 15.38 17.56
C LYS A 110 15.67 14.41 18.74
N GLY A 111 15.29 13.15 18.52
CA GLY A 111 15.37 12.08 19.51
C GLY A 111 14.20 12.02 20.49
N GLU A 112 13.24 12.95 20.43
CA GLU A 112 12.02 12.84 21.22
C GLU A 112 11.07 11.78 20.66
N LYS A 113 10.20 11.23 21.52
CA LYS A 113 9.14 10.31 21.07
C LYS A 113 8.13 11.08 20.22
N LEU A 114 8.06 10.71 18.94
CA LEU A 114 7.24 11.39 17.95
C LEU A 114 5.77 10.95 18.01
N LEU A 115 5.54 9.66 18.19
CA LEU A 115 4.23 9.04 18.22
C LEU A 115 4.10 8.13 19.44
N PHE A 116 2.93 8.18 20.05
CA PHE A 116 2.48 7.19 21.03
C PHE A 116 1.01 6.88 20.75
N VAL A 117 0.71 5.60 20.54
CA VAL A 117 -0.65 5.09 20.30
C VAL A 117 -0.86 3.93 21.28
N PRO A 118 -1.87 3.98 22.17
CA PRO A 118 -2.17 2.88 23.08
C PRO A 118 -2.46 1.56 22.34
N PRO A 119 -2.09 0.38 22.90
CA PRO A 119 -2.41 -0.91 22.28
C PRO A 119 -3.91 -1.13 22.01
N SER A 120 -4.79 -0.52 22.81
CA SER A 120 -6.25 -0.56 22.62
C SER A 120 -6.73 0.12 21.33
N LEU A 121 -5.88 0.97 20.72
CA LEU A 121 -6.10 1.68 19.46
C LEU A 121 -5.32 1.05 18.30
N VAL A 122 -4.87 -0.20 18.44
CA VAL A 122 -4.16 -0.94 17.39
C VAL A 122 -5.01 -2.12 16.93
N ILE A 123 -5.08 -2.32 15.61
CA ILE A 123 -5.72 -3.50 15.01
C ILE A 123 -4.64 -4.50 14.63
N THR A 124 -4.74 -5.72 15.13
CA THR A 124 -3.83 -6.85 14.86
C THR A 124 -4.63 -8.12 14.61
N ALA A 125 -3.95 -9.23 14.33
CA ALA A 125 -4.59 -10.54 14.22
C ALA A 125 -5.27 -11.01 15.52
N ASP A 126 -4.87 -10.45 16.67
CA ASP A 126 -5.43 -10.80 17.98
C ASP A 126 -6.60 -9.91 18.40
N SER A 127 -6.97 -8.92 17.57
CA SER A 127 -8.05 -8.00 17.90
C SER A 127 -9.39 -8.73 18.08
N GLU A 128 -10.15 -8.28 19.07
CA GLU A 128 -11.50 -8.77 19.33
C GLU A 128 -12.44 -8.37 18.20
N TRP A 129 -13.20 -9.36 17.71
CA TRP A 129 -14.20 -9.18 16.65
C TRP A 129 -15.53 -8.74 17.24
N SER A 130 -16.21 -7.79 16.59
CA SER A 130 -17.59 -7.45 16.97
C SER A 130 -18.56 -8.63 16.83
N VAL A 131 -18.25 -9.58 15.94
CA VAL A 131 -18.92 -10.88 15.81
C VAL A 131 -17.90 -11.96 16.19
N PRO A 132 -17.83 -12.36 17.48
CA PRO A 132 -16.78 -13.27 17.96
C PRO A 132 -16.71 -14.58 17.16
N GLU A 133 -17.87 -15.14 16.79
CA GLU A 133 -17.96 -16.39 16.03
C GLU A 133 -17.22 -16.33 14.68
N ALA A 134 -17.31 -15.20 13.95
CA ALA A 134 -16.61 -15.02 12.69
C ALA A 134 -15.09 -15.09 12.87
N GLY A 135 -14.56 -14.43 13.90
CA GLY A 135 -13.15 -14.49 14.25
C GLY A 135 -12.69 -15.90 14.63
N GLU A 136 -13.48 -16.61 15.43
CA GLU A 136 -13.18 -17.98 15.84
C GLU A 136 -13.19 -18.97 14.68
N VAL A 137 -14.13 -18.85 13.75
CA VAL A 137 -14.16 -19.68 12.53
C VAL A 137 -12.89 -19.50 11.71
N LEU A 138 -12.41 -18.26 11.52
CA LEU A 138 -11.19 -18.00 10.76
C LEU A 138 -9.95 -18.54 11.49
N LYS A 139 -9.83 -18.32 12.80
CA LYS A 139 -8.72 -18.83 13.61
C LYS A 139 -8.66 -20.35 13.63
N ARG A 140 -9.81 -21.02 13.79
CA ARG A 140 -9.92 -22.49 13.77
C ARG A 140 -9.50 -23.09 12.43
N ASN A 141 -9.70 -22.36 11.34
CA ASN A 141 -9.26 -22.74 10.00
C ASN A 141 -7.83 -22.25 9.66
N SER A 142 -7.06 -21.81 10.67
CA SER A 142 -5.66 -21.39 10.55
C SER A 142 -5.41 -20.34 9.48
N VAL A 143 -6.33 -19.38 9.34
CA VAL A 143 -6.17 -18.26 8.40
C VAL A 143 -4.96 -17.39 8.82
N PRO A 144 -4.00 -17.12 7.92
CA PRO A 144 -2.83 -16.29 8.24
C PRO A 144 -3.21 -14.84 8.61
N ASP A 145 -2.31 -14.14 9.33
CA ASP A 145 -2.56 -12.78 9.84
C ASP A 145 -3.08 -11.78 8.79
N TRP A 146 -2.50 -11.76 7.60
CA TRP A 146 -2.89 -10.80 6.56
C TRP A 146 -4.34 -10.99 6.09
N PRO A 147 -4.75 -12.17 5.60
CA PRO A 147 -6.16 -12.43 5.28
C PRO A 147 -7.08 -12.33 6.49
N LEU A 148 -6.61 -12.66 7.70
CA LEU A 148 -7.40 -12.50 8.92
C LEU A 148 -7.71 -11.02 9.20
N ILE A 149 -6.70 -10.15 9.17
CA ILE A 149 -6.86 -8.70 9.38
C ILE A 149 -7.66 -8.07 8.24
N ALA A 150 -7.48 -8.53 6.99
CA ALA A 150 -8.27 -8.07 5.85
C ALA A 150 -9.77 -8.38 6.07
N THR A 151 -10.08 -9.61 6.46
CA THR A 151 -11.46 -10.04 6.74
C THR A 151 -12.03 -9.33 7.97
N TYR A 152 -11.22 -9.08 9.00
CA TYR A 152 -11.59 -8.27 10.17
C TYR A 152 -12.01 -6.87 9.75
N LEU A 153 -11.22 -6.22 8.90
CA LEU A 153 -11.48 -4.86 8.46
C LEU A 153 -12.77 -4.78 7.65
N ILE A 154 -13.06 -5.76 6.78
CA ILE A 154 -14.34 -5.84 6.05
C ILE A 154 -15.51 -6.00 7.03
N SER A 155 -15.38 -6.91 8.02
CA SER A 155 -16.41 -7.16 9.03
C SER A 155 -16.71 -5.92 9.87
N GLU A 156 -15.68 -5.17 10.28
CA GLU A 156 -15.87 -3.91 11.01
C GLU A 156 -16.45 -2.81 10.10
N ALA A 157 -16.05 -2.77 8.83
CA ALA A 157 -16.55 -1.77 7.88
C ALA A 157 -18.04 -1.96 7.57
N SER A 158 -18.50 -3.20 7.39
CA SER A 158 -19.90 -3.50 7.08
C SER A 158 -20.87 -3.13 8.21
N ARG A 159 -20.36 -3.00 9.45
CA ARG A 159 -21.14 -2.58 10.61
C ARG A 159 -21.36 -1.06 10.68
N MET A 160 -20.72 -0.29 9.81
CA MET A 160 -20.89 1.16 9.71
C MET A 160 -20.76 1.83 11.09
N LYS A 161 -21.76 2.61 11.53
CA LYS A 161 -21.76 3.34 12.81
C LYS A 161 -21.73 2.42 14.04
N SER A 162 -22.06 1.14 13.91
CA SER A 162 -22.06 0.16 15.00
C SER A 162 -20.68 -0.46 15.27
N SER A 163 -19.69 -0.19 14.43
CA SER A 163 -18.30 -0.56 14.70
C SER A 163 -17.64 0.46 15.61
N ARG A 164 -16.84 -0.04 16.57
CA ARG A 164 -15.95 0.82 17.36
C ARG A 164 -14.91 1.56 16.51
N TRP A 165 -14.58 1.01 15.35
CA TRP A 165 -13.61 1.56 14.39
C TRP A 165 -14.27 2.42 13.32
N SER A 166 -15.56 2.73 13.43
CA SER A 166 -16.33 3.47 12.43
C SER A 166 -15.65 4.78 11.98
N ASN A 167 -15.11 5.57 12.90
CA ASN A 167 -14.38 6.81 12.57
C ASN A 167 -13.04 6.55 11.87
N TYR A 168 -12.33 5.48 12.27
CA TYR A 168 -11.09 5.08 11.59
C TYR A 168 -11.38 4.63 10.16
N ILE A 169 -12.33 3.72 9.98
CA ILE A 169 -12.70 3.18 8.67
C ILE A 169 -13.26 4.26 7.76
N SER A 170 -14.11 5.15 8.28
CA SER A 170 -14.64 6.29 7.51
C SER A 170 -13.54 7.24 7.07
N ALA A 171 -12.41 7.29 7.77
CA ALA A 171 -11.26 8.10 7.41
C ALA A 171 -10.25 7.37 6.52
N LEU A 172 -10.41 6.08 6.23
CA LEU A 172 -9.59 5.38 5.25
C LEU A 172 -9.96 5.79 3.81
N PRO A 173 -9.02 5.70 2.85
CA PRO A 173 -9.37 5.94 1.45
C PRO A 173 -10.40 4.92 0.96
N ARG A 174 -11.47 5.41 0.34
CA ARG A 174 -12.47 4.56 -0.34
C ARG A 174 -11.83 3.76 -1.47
N GLN A 175 -10.88 4.36 -2.17
CA GLN A 175 -10.07 3.71 -3.20
C GLN A 175 -8.58 3.94 -2.90
N PRO A 176 -7.91 3.00 -2.22
CA PRO A 176 -6.48 3.07 -1.98
C PRO A 176 -5.69 3.07 -3.29
N TYR A 177 -4.66 3.91 -3.42
CA TYR A 177 -3.74 3.83 -4.56
C TYR A 177 -2.99 2.51 -4.54
N SER A 178 -3.35 1.62 -5.47
CA SER A 178 -2.80 0.28 -5.54
C SER A 178 -2.88 -0.27 -6.95
N LEU A 179 -1.86 -1.03 -7.36
CA LEU A 179 -1.87 -1.78 -8.61
C LEU A 179 -2.93 -2.90 -8.62
N LEU A 180 -3.54 -3.21 -7.47
CA LEU A 180 -4.67 -4.15 -7.40
C LEU A 180 -5.88 -3.69 -8.23
N TYR A 181 -6.01 -2.39 -8.49
CA TYR A 181 -7.12 -1.83 -9.28
C TYR A 181 -6.81 -1.74 -10.78
N TRP A 182 -5.59 -2.11 -11.20
CA TRP A 182 -5.17 -1.96 -12.58
C TRP A 182 -5.56 -3.20 -13.38
N SER A 183 -6.11 -2.96 -14.57
CA SER A 183 -6.36 -4.00 -15.56
C SER A 183 -5.04 -4.54 -16.13
N GLN A 184 -5.09 -5.77 -16.66
CA GLN A 184 -3.95 -6.35 -17.36
C GLN A 184 -3.46 -5.46 -18.51
N ALA A 185 -4.39 -4.83 -19.24
CA ALA A 185 -4.05 -3.92 -20.32
C ALA A 185 -3.30 -2.66 -19.83
N GLU A 186 -3.66 -2.11 -18.68
CA GLU A 186 -2.94 -0.98 -18.08
C GLU A 186 -1.55 -1.38 -17.61
N LEU A 187 -1.41 -2.55 -16.97
CA LEU A 187 -0.11 -3.08 -16.57
C LEU A 187 0.78 -3.31 -17.79
N ASP A 188 0.22 -3.88 -18.86
CA ASP A 188 0.96 -4.15 -20.09
C ASP A 188 1.38 -2.87 -20.79
N ARG A 189 0.49 -1.88 -20.88
CA ARG A 189 0.75 -0.61 -21.55
C ARG A 189 1.74 0.27 -20.79
N TYR A 190 1.59 0.39 -19.47
CA TYR A 190 2.34 1.37 -18.69
C TYR A 190 3.57 0.79 -17.99
N LEU A 191 3.66 -0.55 -17.85
CA LEU A 191 4.77 -1.22 -17.15
C LEU A 191 5.50 -2.28 -18.01
N GLU A 192 5.32 -2.30 -19.34
CA GLU A 192 5.82 -3.32 -20.28
C GLU A 192 7.29 -3.75 -20.05
N ALA A 193 8.17 -2.79 -19.73
CA ALA A 193 9.60 -3.02 -19.55
C ALA A 193 10.06 -2.92 -18.07
N SER A 194 9.13 -2.87 -17.12
CA SER A 194 9.44 -2.74 -15.70
C SER A 194 9.33 -4.06 -14.97
N GLN A 195 10.33 -4.40 -14.16
CA GLN A 195 10.25 -5.53 -13.21
C GLN A 195 9.08 -5.39 -12.22
N ILE A 196 8.49 -4.20 -12.10
CA ILE A 196 7.28 -3.96 -11.30
C ILE A 196 6.07 -4.68 -11.90
N ARG A 197 6.00 -4.85 -13.23
CA ARG A 197 4.86 -5.51 -13.90
C ARG A 197 4.64 -6.93 -13.39
N GLU A 198 5.69 -7.75 -13.41
CA GLU A 198 5.62 -9.14 -12.93
C GLU A 198 5.21 -9.21 -11.45
N ARG A 199 5.79 -8.34 -10.61
CA ARG A 199 5.45 -8.26 -9.18
C ARG A 199 4.01 -7.80 -8.95
N ALA A 200 3.49 -6.91 -9.78
CA ALA A 200 2.11 -6.45 -9.72
C ALA A 200 1.14 -7.59 -10.06
N ILE A 201 1.40 -8.30 -11.17
CA ILE A 201 0.62 -9.46 -11.60
C ILE A 201 0.64 -10.55 -10.51
N GLU A 202 1.83 -10.89 -10.00
CA GLU A 202 1.97 -11.85 -8.90
C GLU A 202 1.16 -11.42 -7.67
N ARG A 203 1.22 -10.13 -7.33
CA ARG A 203 0.49 -9.60 -6.17
C ARG A 203 -1.02 -9.68 -6.35
N ILE A 204 -1.54 -9.33 -7.53
CA ILE A 204 -2.95 -9.43 -7.87
C ILE A 204 -3.41 -10.89 -7.76
N ASN A 205 -2.66 -11.80 -8.38
CA ASN A 205 -2.96 -13.23 -8.35
C ASN A 205 -2.93 -13.80 -6.93
N ASN A 206 -1.99 -13.35 -6.08
CA ASN A 206 -1.94 -13.77 -4.69
C ASN A 206 -3.16 -13.31 -3.89
N VAL A 207 -3.64 -12.08 -4.09
CA VAL A 207 -4.84 -11.57 -3.40
C VAL A 207 -6.10 -12.29 -3.89
N ILE A 208 -6.29 -12.42 -5.20
CA ILE A 208 -7.43 -13.13 -5.80
C ILE A 208 -7.42 -14.61 -5.38
N GLY A 209 -6.26 -15.26 -5.43
CA GLY A 209 -6.08 -16.65 -5.00
C GLY A 209 -6.44 -16.84 -3.52
N THR A 210 -5.99 -15.92 -2.65
CA THR A 210 -6.34 -15.94 -1.23
C THR A 210 -7.84 -15.75 -1.01
N TYR A 211 -8.49 -14.83 -1.73
CA TYR A 211 -9.93 -14.65 -1.66
C TYR A 211 -10.69 -15.92 -2.06
N ASN A 212 -10.34 -16.50 -3.22
CA ASN A 212 -10.99 -17.70 -3.73
C ASN A 212 -10.84 -18.88 -2.77
N ASP A 213 -9.66 -19.04 -2.19
CA ASP A 213 -9.38 -20.06 -1.18
C ASP A 213 -10.24 -19.87 0.08
N LEU A 214 -10.32 -18.65 0.63
CA LEU A 214 -11.20 -18.35 1.78
C LEU A 214 -12.67 -18.54 1.46
N ARG A 215 -13.12 -18.11 0.27
CA ARG A 215 -14.50 -18.25 -0.18
C ARG A 215 -14.90 -19.73 -0.21
N LEU A 216 -14.11 -20.56 -0.88
CA LEU A 216 -14.37 -21.99 -1.04
C LEU A 216 -14.27 -22.75 0.29
N ARG A 217 -13.25 -22.46 1.11
CA ARG A 217 -13.00 -23.22 2.34
C ARG A 217 -13.87 -22.76 3.51
N ILE A 218 -14.25 -21.48 3.57
CA ILE A 218 -14.84 -20.84 4.74
C ILE A 218 -16.11 -20.06 4.38
N PHE A 219 -16.04 -18.97 3.60
CA PHE A 219 -17.18 -18.03 3.49
C PHE A 219 -18.45 -18.70 2.98
N SER A 220 -18.36 -19.55 1.94
CA SER A 220 -19.52 -20.26 1.40
C SER A 220 -20.12 -21.30 2.36
N LYS A 221 -19.40 -21.72 3.41
CA LYS A 221 -19.90 -22.66 4.43
C LYS A 221 -20.58 -21.94 5.60
N TYR A 222 -20.33 -20.65 5.76
CA TYR A 222 -20.86 -19.84 6.85
C TYR A 222 -21.43 -18.52 6.30
N PRO A 223 -22.44 -18.57 5.40
CA PRO A 223 -22.98 -17.37 4.75
C PRO A 223 -23.62 -16.39 5.74
N ASP A 224 -24.11 -16.86 6.90
CA ASP A 224 -24.65 -15.99 7.95
C ASP A 224 -23.57 -15.13 8.63
N LEU A 225 -22.32 -15.62 8.67
CA LEU A 225 -21.17 -14.91 9.22
C LEU A 225 -20.41 -14.10 8.14
N PHE A 226 -20.38 -14.63 6.91
CA PHE A 226 -19.66 -14.05 5.78
C PHE A 226 -20.57 -13.89 4.55
N PRO A 227 -21.59 -13.01 4.61
CA PRO A 227 -22.48 -12.75 3.50
C PRO A 227 -21.72 -12.33 2.22
N GLU A 228 -22.06 -12.90 1.06
CA GLU A 228 -21.35 -12.65 -0.20
C GLU A 228 -21.46 -11.20 -0.65
N GLU A 229 -22.56 -10.52 -0.34
CA GLU A 229 -22.76 -9.09 -0.62
C GLU A 229 -21.77 -8.18 0.14
N VAL A 230 -21.20 -8.66 1.25
CA VAL A 230 -20.19 -7.94 2.03
C VAL A 230 -18.79 -8.50 1.77
N PHE A 231 -18.62 -9.81 1.86
CA PHE A 231 -17.36 -10.53 1.72
C PHE A 231 -17.13 -10.98 0.27
N ASN A 232 -17.25 -10.03 -0.66
CA ASN A 232 -16.94 -10.19 -2.08
C ASN A 232 -15.47 -9.83 -2.39
N ILE A 233 -15.08 -10.05 -3.66
CA ILE A 233 -13.74 -9.74 -4.15
C ILE A 233 -13.41 -8.24 -4.07
N ASP A 234 -14.38 -7.35 -4.27
CA ASP A 234 -14.15 -5.89 -4.26
C ASP A 234 -13.80 -5.40 -2.85
N SER A 235 -14.55 -5.84 -1.83
CA SER A 235 -14.23 -5.60 -0.41
C SER A 235 -12.87 -6.19 -0.02
N PHE A 236 -12.52 -7.35 -0.58
CA PHE A 236 -11.24 -7.99 -0.33
C PHE A 236 -10.07 -7.24 -0.97
N ILE A 237 -10.22 -6.77 -2.21
CA ILE A 237 -9.25 -5.90 -2.88
C ILE A 237 -9.08 -4.59 -2.10
N TRP A 238 -10.18 -3.98 -1.66
CA TRP A 238 -10.14 -2.77 -0.84
C TRP A 238 -9.34 -2.98 0.46
N SER A 239 -9.68 -4.02 1.23
CA SER A 239 -9.01 -4.30 2.49
C SER A 239 -7.51 -4.57 2.30
N PHE A 240 -7.11 -5.35 1.29
CA PHE A 240 -5.71 -5.56 0.97
C PHE A 240 -5.00 -4.30 0.46
N GLY A 241 -5.69 -3.43 -0.28
CA GLY A 241 -5.18 -2.11 -0.65
C GLY A 241 -4.86 -1.25 0.58
N ILE A 242 -5.73 -1.28 1.60
CA ILE A 242 -5.45 -0.66 2.90
C ILE A 242 -4.25 -1.32 3.57
N LEU A 243 -4.19 -2.66 3.65
CA LEU A 243 -3.06 -3.34 4.32
C LEU A 243 -1.73 -3.04 3.62
N PHE A 244 -1.66 -3.08 2.29
CA PHE A 244 -0.41 -2.79 1.58
C PHE A 244 0.11 -1.38 1.79
N SER A 245 -0.79 -0.41 1.98
CA SER A 245 -0.41 0.99 2.17
C SER A 245 -0.14 1.35 3.63
N ARG A 246 -0.78 0.68 4.60
CA ARG A 246 -0.84 1.15 6.00
C ARG A 246 -0.36 0.16 7.05
N LEU A 247 -0.17 -1.11 6.71
CA LEU A 247 0.26 -2.12 7.69
C LEU A 247 1.72 -1.91 8.07
N VAL A 248 1.99 -1.88 9.38
CA VAL A 248 3.35 -1.78 9.93
C VAL A 248 3.68 -3.00 10.76
N ARG A 249 4.97 -3.29 10.91
CA ARG A 249 5.46 -4.33 11.82
C ARG A 249 5.97 -3.69 13.10
N LEU A 250 5.40 -4.07 14.24
CA LEU A 250 5.68 -3.44 15.54
C LEU A 250 6.63 -4.31 16.38
N PRO A 251 7.91 -3.91 16.59
CA PRO A 251 8.84 -4.68 17.41
C PRO A 251 8.38 -4.83 18.87
N SER A 252 7.65 -3.85 19.38
CA SER A 252 7.05 -3.83 20.73
C SER A 252 5.90 -4.84 20.93
N MET A 253 5.43 -5.46 19.85
CA MET A 253 4.39 -6.49 19.88
C MET A 253 4.92 -7.77 19.23
N ASP A 254 6.13 -8.19 19.61
CA ASP A 254 6.81 -9.40 19.09
C ASP A 254 6.95 -9.42 17.55
N GLY A 255 7.03 -8.25 16.94
CA GLY A 255 7.10 -8.13 15.49
C GLY A 255 5.78 -8.48 14.78
N LYS A 256 4.63 -8.42 15.45
CA LYS A 256 3.31 -8.55 14.82
C LYS A 256 3.07 -7.45 13.79
N VAL A 257 2.24 -7.77 12.80
CA VAL A 257 1.74 -6.79 11.84
C VAL A 257 0.48 -6.13 12.36
N ALA A 258 0.31 -4.83 12.09
CA ALA A 258 -0.76 -4.05 12.66
C ALA A 258 -1.17 -2.87 11.76
N LEU A 259 -2.45 -2.51 11.84
CA LEU A 259 -2.90 -1.16 11.51
C LEU A 259 -2.85 -0.32 12.78
N VAL A 260 -2.27 0.86 12.68
CA VAL A 260 -2.08 1.78 13.80
C VAL A 260 -2.77 3.10 13.47
N PRO A 261 -4.09 3.21 13.71
CA PRO A 261 -4.81 4.48 13.67
C PRO A 261 -3.99 5.59 14.31
N TRP A 262 -3.98 6.78 13.67
CA TRP A 262 -3.07 7.90 13.92
C TRP A 262 -1.71 7.78 13.21
N ALA A 263 -0.93 6.74 13.52
CA ALA A 263 0.43 6.63 13.00
C ALA A 263 0.47 6.36 11.49
N ASP A 264 -0.55 5.71 10.96
CA ASP A 264 -0.74 5.47 9.53
C ASP A 264 -1.19 6.71 8.73
N MET A 265 -1.28 7.88 9.38
CA MET A 265 -1.45 9.19 8.73
C MET A 265 -0.10 9.89 8.46
N LEU A 266 1.03 9.25 8.77
CA LEU A 266 2.34 9.74 8.37
C LEU A 266 2.62 9.43 6.89
N ASN A 267 2.90 10.47 6.13
CA ASN A 267 3.32 10.35 4.74
C ASN A 267 4.80 10.01 4.64
N HIS A 268 5.19 9.38 3.54
CA HIS A 268 6.57 9.04 3.25
C HIS A 268 7.31 10.22 2.61
N SER A 269 8.59 10.40 2.96
CA SER A 269 9.53 11.25 2.24
C SER A 269 10.85 10.49 2.07
N CYS A 270 11.44 10.56 0.87
CA CYS A 270 12.74 10.01 0.58
C CYS A 270 13.90 10.87 1.13
N ASP A 271 13.64 12.14 1.45
CA ASP A 271 14.64 13.11 1.91
C ASP A 271 14.93 13.03 3.42
N VAL A 272 14.53 11.93 4.05
CA VAL A 272 14.91 11.68 5.43
C VAL A 272 16.37 11.26 5.49
N TRP A 273 17.24 12.23 5.78
CA TRP A 273 18.62 11.98 6.18
C TRP A 273 18.67 11.14 7.46
N SER A 274 18.81 9.83 7.28
CA SER A 274 19.19 8.91 8.33
C SER A 274 20.68 9.11 8.68
N LEU A 275 20.96 9.22 9.97
CA LEU A 275 22.32 9.27 10.52
C LEU A 275 23.14 8.06 10.04
N PRO A 276 24.45 8.23 9.73
CA PRO A 276 25.26 7.14 9.25
C PRO A 276 25.48 6.09 10.36
N LYS A 277 24.95 4.89 10.16
CA LYS A 277 25.48 3.69 10.82
C LYS A 277 26.86 3.41 10.23
N LYS A 278 27.93 3.86 10.90
CA LYS A 278 29.25 3.26 10.69
C LYS A 278 29.20 1.83 11.23
N ILE A 279 29.23 0.84 10.33
CA ILE A 279 30.23 -0.25 10.20
C ILE A 279 29.68 -1.34 9.25
N HIS A 280 30.57 -1.80 8.37
CA HIS A 280 30.44 -2.66 7.20
C HIS A 280 29.42 -3.82 7.21
N ASN A 281 28.46 -3.80 6.27
CA ASN A 281 28.43 -4.64 5.05
C ASN A 281 27.02 -4.58 4.41
N LYS A 282 26.98 -4.19 3.13
CA LYS A 282 26.05 -4.61 2.05
C LYS A 282 24.55 -4.90 2.38
N PHE A 283 23.68 -4.11 1.72
CA PHE A 283 22.26 -4.32 1.35
C PHE A 283 21.12 -3.63 2.17
N PHE A 284 20.38 -2.77 1.43
CA PHE A 284 19.06 -2.13 1.61
C PHE A 284 18.74 -1.25 2.84
N PRO A 285 18.22 -0.01 2.66
CA PRO A 285 17.71 0.78 3.76
C PRO A 285 16.32 0.27 4.16
N ARG A 286 16.22 -0.31 5.35
CA ARG A 286 14.95 -0.47 6.08
C ARG A 286 15.10 0.07 7.50
N LYS A 287 14.01 0.69 7.96
CA LYS A 287 13.60 1.03 9.34
C LYS A 287 14.00 2.41 9.85
N PHE A 288 13.04 3.33 9.78
CA PHE A 288 12.75 4.20 10.92
C PHE A 288 12.36 3.34 12.14
N ASN A 289 12.94 3.61 13.30
CA ASN A 289 12.33 3.27 14.58
C ASN A 289 11.26 4.32 14.89
N LEU A 290 10.12 4.23 14.20
CA LEU A 290 9.01 5.19 14.33
C LEU A 290 8.04 4.84 15.47
N PHE A 291 8.17 3.64 16.02
CA PHE A 291 7.24 3.09 17.00
C PHE A 291 8.01 2.70 18.25
N SER A 292 7.96 3.54 19.28
CA SER A 292 8.07 3.05 20.65
C SER A 292 6.65 3.02 21.21
N LEU A 293 5.94 1.90 21.00
CA LEU A 293 4.92 1.54 21.97
C LEU A 293 5.69 1.06 23.20
N VAL A 294 5.43 1.68 24.35
CA VAL A 294 5.74 1.13 25.66
C VAL A 294 4.41 0.70 26.25
#